data_AF-A0A4C1UML1-F1
#
_entry.id   AF-A0A4C1UML1-F1
#
_cell.length_a   1.000
_cell.length_b   1.000
_cell.length_c   1.000
_cell.angle_alpha   90.00
_cell.angle_beta   90.00
_cell.angle_gamma   90.00
#
_symmetry.space_group_name_H-M   'P 1'
#
loop_
_entity.id
_entity.type
_entity.pdbx_description
1 polymer ?
#
loop_
_entity_poly.entity_id
_entity_poly.type
_entity_poly.pdbx_seq_one_letter_code
_entity_poly.pdbx_strand_id
1 'polypeptide(L)'
;MINYFIYAKDFSGSTNRVTFYHENGLKTLHEFKRHIEKINNESSKSGEPTPESRTIYLHWDYVCEEVNFNTTVNSYQKRRGRGGTSPETIIEWLQRNIDINEGKIKLLYIITDGLIDSKSSENCLRLNENMQYETVVFHALNTNVYAIDLSVASSFLKSHCVIYRNNELLDETNIAEEYDYDGINVENFDTEKNNLKSYIKLKYINRFKRNTAALEEIDKLKKLRNRLFDDLFPVQKDKTNLDTKDKNEFICQFMKTIWYRNLKTQSQDIKADIEKSISTLINYIVNDNKSYAFDALKLVTKFKDEVTEEPIVDVNFTDEQKIEFPDIILDDDKGIPVVILTELNLLDKIIFHTSKTDEVSPASFSKFNSAMECPLFLINDPDISESIGYFYTLDVYKQLLEKTTKTEPLTRRPYHGGLVLVDTDEFDKYNDYILSATYFNFKKVNYNKGLFYYVLWKNCEKKEWMDQNVAQQFKKYTMRRISTTVCKIGLSSLPLDPPENTSLLTALWYCVELSSCIFKDDPQHFMYERLRMHYGVAYCNPFKSNEMFTHTQHTTRALAHALAHSHTDITRGNG
;
A
#
# COMPACT_ATOMS: atom_id res chain seq x y z
N MET A 1 -21.64 19.17 -37.85
CA MET A 1 -21.62 18.37 -36.62
C MET A 1 -22.68 18.93 -35.68
N ILE A 2 -23.60 18.10 -35.19
CA ILE A 2 -24.71 18.55 -34.33
C ILE A 2 -24.29 18.53 -32.86
N ASN A 3 -24.59 19.59 -32.11
CA ASN A 3 -24.41 19.65 -30.66
C ASN A 3 -25.69 19.17 -29.95
N TYR A 4 -25.59 18.11 -29.16
CA TYR A 4 -26.70 17.60 -28.36
C TYR A 4 -26.59 18.08 -26.91
N PHE A 5 -27.70 18.63 -26.40
CA PHE A 5 -27.89 19.01 -25.00
C PHE A 5 -29.04 18.18 -24.42
N ILE A 6 -28.76 17.38 -23.39
CA ILE A 6 -29.67 16.32 -22.95
C ILE A 6 -30.03 16.52 -21.49
N TYR A 7 -31.33 16.51 -21.19
CA TYR A 7 -31.88 16.56 -19.84
C TYR A 7 -32.63 15.27 -19.54
N ALA A 8 -32.02 14.38 -18.77
CA ALA A 8 -32.54 13.07 -18.41
C ALA A 8 -33.13 13.08 -16.99
N LYS A 9 -34.45 13.18 -16.92
CA LYS A 9 -35.22 13.15 -15.68
C LYS A 9 -35.55 11.71 -15.29
N ASP A 10 -35.22 11.34 -14.05
CA ASP A 10 -35.73 10.15 -13.40
C ASP A 10 -37.25 10.25 -13.26
N PHE A 11 -37.93 9.36 -13.98
CA PHE A 11 -39.37 9.23 -14.02
C PHE A 11 -39.83 7.96 -13.30
N SER A 12 -38.97 7.36 -12.47
CA SER A 12 -39.24 6.11 -11.76
C SER A 12 -40.33 6.23 -10.69
N GLY A 13 -40.74 5.09 -10.14
CA GLY A 13 -41.79 4.98 -9.15
C GLY A 13 -41.41 5.62 -7.81
N SER A 14 -40.11 5.64 -7.47
CA SER A 14 -39.61 6.23 -6.23
C SER A 14 -39.74 7.76 -6.22
N THR A 15 -39.73 8.39 -7.39
CA THR A 15 -39.96 9.85 -7.51
C THR A 15 -41.43 10.25 -7.44
N ASN A 16 -42.37 9.31 -7.64
CA ASN A 16 -43.79 9.62 -7.79
C ASN A 16 -44.37 10.26 -6.52
N ARG A 17 -45.03 11.42 -6.69
CA ARG A 17 -45.61 12.23 -5.59
C ARG A 17 -44.58 12.73 -4.56
N VAL A 18 -43.27 12.62 -4.82
CA VAL A 18 -42.23 13.11 -3.91
C VAL A 18 -42.05 14.61 -4.11
N THR A 19 -42.69 15.40 -3.26
CA THR A 19 -42.69 16.88 -3.32
C THR A 19 -41.28 17.46 -3.44
N PHE A 20 -40.36 17.02 -2.58
CA PHE A 20 -39.00 17.54 -2.53
C PHE A 20 -38.21 17.31 -3.83
N TYR A 21 -38.29 16.10 -4.39
CA TYR A 21 -37.67 15.77 -5.67
C TYR A 21 -38.21 16.67 -6.78
N HIS A 22 -39.53 16.85 -6.87
CA HIS A 22 -40.13 17.59 -7.97
C HIS A 22 -39.93 19.11 -7.88
N GLU A 23 -40.00 19.69 -6.68
CA GLU A 23 -39.78 21.13 -6.48
C GLU A 23 -38.31 21.51 -6.76
N ASN A 24 -37.36 20.66 -6.35
CA ASN A 24 -35.95 20.89 -6.63
C ASN A 24 -35.57 20.52 -8.07
N GLY A 25 -36.16 19.47 -8.65
CA GLY A 25 -35.94 19.09 -10.04
C GLY A 25 -36.43 20.13 -11.04
N LEU A 26 -37.50 20.86 -10.73
CA LEU A 26 -37.93 21.98 -11.56
C LEU A 26 -36.87 23.09 -11.64
N LYS A 27 -36.10 23.32 -10.56
CA LYS A 27 -35.01 24.30 -10.55
C LYS A 27 -33.86 23.87 -11.48
N THR A 28 -33.51 22.59 -11.48
CA THR A 28 -32.43 22.06 -12.34
C THR A 28 -32.77 22.21 -13.83
N LEU A 29 -34.05 22.18 -14.20
CA LEU A 29 -34.50 22.42 -15.57
C LEU A 29 -34.23 23.87 -16.04
N HIS A 30 -34.36 24.84 -15.13
CA HIS A 30 -33.99 26.23 -15.40
C HIS A 30 -32.47 26.42 -15.48
N GLU A 31 -31.72 25.74 -14.60
CA GLU A 31 -30.26 25.73 -14.62
C GLU A 31 -29.71 25.14 -15.91
N PHE A 32 -30.29 24.03 -16.39
CA PHE A 32 -29.93 23.41 -17.66
C PHE A 32 -30.04 24.38 -18.84
N LYS A 33 -31.15 25.12 -18.94
CA LYS A 33 -31.31 26.13 -19.99
C LYS A 33 -30.26 27.23 -19.92
N ARG A 34 -29.97 27.73 -18.71
CA ARG A 34 -28.92 28.73 -18.50
C ARG A 34 -27.54 28.20 -18.90
N HIS A 35 -27.27 26.91 -18.65
CA HIS A 35 -26.02 26.29 -19.05
C HIS A 35 -25.87 26.18 -20.57
N ILE A 36 -26.94 25.80 -21.28
CA ILE A 36 -26.96 25.80 -22.75
C ILE A 36 -26.67 27.20 -23.30
N GLU A 37 -27.33 28.23 -22.76
CA GLU A 37 -27.11 29.62 -23.16
C GLU A 37 -25.65 30.04 -22.95
N LYS A 38 -25.05 29.67 -21.81
CA LYS A 38 -23.63 29.93 -21.52
C LYS A 38 -22.70 29.27 -22.54
N ILE A 39 -22.89 27.97 -22.82
CA ILE A 39 -22.07 27.21 -23.79
C ILE A 39 -22.19 27.80 -25.20
N ASN A 40 -23.41 28.16 -25.63
CA ASN A 40 -23.63 28.76 -26.94
C ASN A 40 -22.99 30.15 -27.04
N ASN A 41 -23.04 30.95 -25.96
CA ASN A 41 -22.40 32.26 -25.90
C ASN A 41 -20.87 32.17 -25.94
N GLU A 42 -20.27 31.18 -25.26
CA GLU A 42 -18.82 30.94 -25.28
C GLU A 42 -18.36 30.49 -26.68
N SER A 43 -19.12 29.59 -27.32
CA SER A 43 -18.85 29.12 -28.69
C SER A 43 -18.97 30.25 -29.72
N SER A 44 -19.86 31.23 -29.49
CA SER A 44 -20.00 32.39 -30.37
C SER A 44 -18.83 33.38 -30.25
N LYS A 45 -18.15 33.41 -29.09
CA LYS A 45 -16.99 34.28 -28.84
C LYS A 45 -15.68 33.70 -29.40
N SER A 46 -15.56 32.39 -29.57
CA SER A 46 -14.36 31.74 -30.11
C SER A 46 -14.23 31.87 -31.64
N GLY A 47 -15.23 32.42 -32.33
CA GLY A 47 -15.20 32.61 -33.79
C GLY A 47 -15.43 31.32 -34.59
N GLU A 48 -15.77 30.21 -33.93
CA GLU A 48 -16.12 28.96 -34.61
C GLU A 48 -17.52 29.05 -35.26
N PRO A 49 -17.73 28.46 -36.45
CA PRO A 49 -19.05 28.38 -37.04
C PRO A 49 -20.00 27.65 -36.10
N THR A 50 -21.12 28.28 -35.75
CA THR A 50 -22.06 27.77 -34.73
C THR A 50 -22.65 26.44 -35.22
N PRO A 51 -22.29 25.31 -34.62
CA PRO A 51 -22.81 24.02 -35.06
C PRO A 51 -24.30 23.95 -34.76
N GLU A 52 -25.08 23.26 -35.60
CA GLU A 52 -26.50 23.03 -35.34
C GLU A 52 -26.69 22.40 -33.96
N SER A 53 -27.66 22.87 -33.18
CA SER A 53 -27.89 22.41 -31.80
C SER A 53 -29.26 21.79 -31.62
N ARG A 54 -29.34 20.65 -30.93
CA ARG A 54 -30.60 19.99 -30.55
C ARG A 54 -30.66 19.77 -29.05
N THR A 55 -31.76 20.24 -28.44
CA THR A 55 -32.07 19.99 -27.03
C THR A 55 -33.05 18.82 -26.91
N ILE A 56 -32.69 17.82 -26.11
CA ILE A 56 -33.46 16.58 -25.91
C ILE A 56 -33.86 16.49 -24.44
N TYR A 57 -35.14 16.24 -24.18
CA TYR A 57 -35.65 15.97 -22.84
C TYR A 57 -36.05 14.50 -22.75
N LEU A 58 -35.47 13.78 -21.81
CA LEU A 58 -35.71 12.35 -21.61
C LEU A 58 -36.41 12.13 -20.27
N HIS A 59 -37.41 11.25 -20.28
CA HIS A 59 -37.91 10.62 -19.08
C HIS A 59 -37.41 9.17 -19.08
N TRP A 60 -36.70 8.78 -18.02
CA TRP A 60 -36.19 7.41 -17.90
C TRP A 60 -36.80 6.71 -16.68
N ASP A 61 -37.25 5.48 -16.88
CA ASP A 61 -37.76 4.56 -15.86
C ASP A 61 -37.30 3.13 -16.22
N TYR A 62 -38.22 2.20 -16.54
CA TYR A 62 -37.91 0.93 -17.21
C TYR A 62 -37.71 1.08 -18.72
N VAL A 63 -38.14 2.21 -19.30
CA VAL A 63 -37.88 2.63 -20.68
C VAL A 63 -37.45 4.10 -20.65
N CYS A 64 -36.64 4.52 -21.63
CA CYS A 64 -36.31 5.91 -21.83
C CYS A 64 -37.06 6.45 -23.06
N GLU A 65 -37.80 7.55 -22.88
CA GLU A 65 -38.60 8.19 -23.93
C GLU A 65 -38.22 9.66 -24.08
N GLU A 66 -38.10 10.13 -25.32
CA GLU A 66 -37.99 11.56 -25.62
C GLU A 66 -39.35 12.23 -25.48
N VAL A 67 -39.38 13.30 -24.70
CA VAL A 67 -40.56 14.11 -24.44
C VAL A 67 -40.28 15.57 -24.79
N ASN A 68 -41.35 16.36 -24.98
CA ASN A 68 -41.19 17.80 -25.15
C ASN A 68 -41.05 18.51 -23.79
N PHE A 69 -40.49 19.72 -23.82
CA PHE A 69 -40.29 20.57 -22.64
C PHE A 69 -41.55 20.74 -21.77
N ASN A 70 -42.71 20.96 -22.39
CA ASN A 70 -43.97 21.16 -21.67
C ASN A 70 -44.39 19.89 -20.91
N THR A 71 -44.16 18.71 -21.49
CA THR A 71 -44.38 17.43 -20.81
C THR A 71 -43.46 17.27 -19.61
N THR A 72 -42.18 17.64 -19.72
CA THR A 72 -41.23 17.63 -18.60
C THR A 72 -41.68 18.55 -17.48
N VAL A 73 -42.02 19.82 -17.78
CA VAL A 73 -42.54 20.80 -16.79
C VAL A 73 -43.81 20.28 -16.12
N ASN A 74 -44.78 19.82 -16.91
CA ASN A 74 -46.05 19.29 -16.40
C ASN A 74 -45.82 18.08 -15.49
N SER A 75 -44.82 17.25 -15.79
CA SER A 75 -44.52 16.07 -14.99
C SER A 75 -43.95 16.42 -13.61
N TYR A 76 -43.15 17.49 -13.51
CA TYR A 76 -42.70 18.05 -12.23
C TYR A 76 -43.87 18.68 -11.45
N GLN A 77 -44.66 19.54 -12.10
CA GLN A 77 -45.80 20.22 -11.46
C GLN A 77 -46.87 19.25 -10.95
N LYS A 78 -47.16 18.18 -11.70
CA LYS A 78 -48.11 17.14 -11.33
C LYS A 78 -47.49 16.03 -10.48
N ARG A 79 -46.22 16.15 -10.13
CA ARG A 79 -45.45 15.21 -9.31
C ARG A 79 -45.58 13.75 -9.78
N ARG A 80 -45.36 13.55 -11.07
CA ARG A 80 -45.53 12.24 -11.74
C ARG A 80 -44.22 11.47 -11.78
N GLY A 81 -44.33 10.18 -11.48
CA GLY A 81 -43.39 9.11 -11.81
C GLY A 81 -44.15 7.83 -12.22
N ARG A 82 -43.44 6.83 -12.71
CA ARG A 82 -43.91 5.57 -13.29
C ARG A 82 -42.96 4.44 -12.86
N GLY A 83 -43.45 3.22 -12.63
CA GLY A 83 -42.65 2.17 -11.98
C GLY A 83 -41.41 1.74 -12.76
N GLY A 84 -40.33 1.35 -12.08
CA GLY A 84 -39.05 0.89 -12.67
C GLY A 84 -37.94 1.95 -12.58
N THR A 85 -36.71 1.52 -12.26
CA THR A 85 -35.53 2.40 -12.12
C THR A 85 -34.35 1.78 -12.88
N SER A 86 -34.27 2.03 -14.18
CA SER A 86 -33.26 1.45 -15.08
C SER A 86 -32.48 2.57 -15.81
N PRO A 87 -31.44 3.15 -15.17
CA PRO A 87 -30.63 4.22 -15.76
C PRO A 87 -29.94 3.82 -17.07
N GLU A 88 -29.73 2.51 -17.31
CA GLU A 88 -29.15 1.98 -18.54
C GLU A 88 -29.96 2.35 -19.78
N THR A 89 -31.27 2.56 -19.62
CA THR A 89 -32.18 2.94 -20.69
C THR A 89 -31.83 4.30 -21.31
N ILE A 90 -31.19 5.19 -20.54
CA ILE A 90 -30.65 6.45 -21.06
C ILE A 90 -29.61 6.13 -22.15
N ILE A 91 -28.65 5.26 -21.84
CA ILE A 91 -27.56 4.91 -22.77
C ILE A 91 -28.10 4.21 -24.00
N GLU A 92 -29.03 3.25 -23.81
CA GLU A 92 -29.67 2.57 -24.94
C GLU A 92 -30.41 3.55 -25.87
N TRP A 93 -31.08 4.55 -25.29
CA TRP A 93 -31.75 5.58 -26.07
C TRP A 93 -30.74 6.41 -26.86
N LEU A 94 -29.65 6.85 -26.22
CA LEU A 94 -28.60 7.63 -26.87
C LEU A 94 -27.99 6.85 -28.04
N GLN A 95 -27.65 5.57 -27.85
CA GLN A 95 -27.08 4.72 -28.89
C GLN A 95 -28.01 4.50 -30.08
N ARG A 96 -29.33 4.46 -29.86
CA ARG A 96 -30.32 4.25 -30.93
C ARG A 96 -30.66 5.53 -31.70
N ASN A 97 -30.54 6.70 -31.07
CA ASN A 97 -31.12 7.95 -31.60
C ASN A 97 -30.09 9.04 -31.91
N ILE A 98 -28.84 8.89 -31.47
CA ILE A 98 -27.76 9.85 -31.72
C ILE A 98 -26.69 9.18 -32.58
N ASP A 99 -26.46 9.72 -33.78
CA ASP A 99 -25.30 9.35 -34.57
C ASP A 99 -24.07 10.13 -34.08
N ILE A 100 -23.18 9.41 -33.39
CA ILE A 100 -21.95 9.94 -32.79
C ILE A 100 -20.95 10.40 -33.87
N ASN A 101 -21.08 9.91 -35.12
CA ASN A 101 -20.23 10.38 -36.22
C ASN A 101 -20.66 11.76 -36.74
N GLU A 102 -21.95 12.09 -36.60
CA GLU A 102 -22.52 13.34 -37.11
C GLU A 102 -22.74 14.39 -36.01
N GLY A 103 -22.63 14.01 -34.73
CA GLY A 103 -22.78 14.95 -33.62
C GLY A 103 -22.09 14.54 -32.32
N LYS A 104 -22.08 15.47 -31.37
CA LYS A 104 -21.41 15.33 -30.07
C LYS A 104 -22.35 15.71 -28.93
N ILE A 105 -22.28 14.95 -27.83
CA ILE A 105 -23.05 15.24 -26.62
C ILE A 105 -22.25 16.26 -25.79
N LYS A 106 -22.62 17.54 -25.93
CA LYS A 106 -21.98 18.65 -25.20
C LYS A 106 -22.32 18.63 -23.72
N LEU A 107 -23.56 18.29 -23.39
CA LEU A 107 -24.08 18.37 -22.04
C LEU A 107 -25.09 17.26 -21.77
N LEU A 108 -24.87 16.50 -20.70
CA LEU A 108 -25.80 15.49 -20.21
C LEU A 108 -26.15 15.79 -18.75
N TYR A 109 -27.39 16.19 -18.50
CA TYR A 109 -27.95 16.32 -17.16
C TYR A 109 -28.66 15.02 -16.78
N ILE A 110 -28.29 14.43 -15.65
CA ILE A 110 -28.96 13.27 -15.06
C ILE A 110 -29.53 13.69 -13.71
N ILE A 111 -30.85 13.61 -13.56
CA ILE A 111 -31.58 14.02 -12.36
C ILE A 111 -32.21 12.77 -11.79
N THR A 112 -31.87 12.41 -10.54
CA THR A 112 -32.36 11.21 -9.86
C THR A 112 -32.56 11.46 -8.37
N ASP A 113 -33.29 10.58 -7.69
CA ASP A 113 -33.37 10.55 -6.23
C ASP A 113 -32.23 9.75 -5.57
N GLY A 114 -31.34 9.15 -6.39
CA GLY A 114 -30.14 8.45 -5.96
C GLY A 114 -30.37 6.99 -5.53
N LEU A 115 -31.58 6.44 -5.72
CA LEU A 115 -31.94 5.09 -5.31
C LEU A 115 -31.81 4.09 -6.45
N ILE A 116 -30.64 3.46 -6.61
CA ILE A 116 -30.41 2.47 -7.67
C ILE A 116 -29.77 1.20 -7.11
N ASP A 117 -30.10 0.05 -7.71
CA ASP A 117 -29.43 -1.21 -7.39
C ASP A 117 -28.05 -1.34 -8.06
N SER A 118 -27.18 -2.16 -7.46
CA SER A 118 -25.81 -2.36 -7.93
C SER A 118 -25.73 -2.98 -9.33
N LYS A 119 -26.73 -3.80 -9.72
CA LYS A 119 -26.76 -4.50 -11.01
C LYS A 119 -27.02 -3.53 -12.17
N SER A 120 -27.87 -2.55 -11.96
CA SER A 120 -28.17 -1.50 -12.93
C SER A 120 -26.95 -0.61 -13.18
N SER A 121 -26.17 -0.34 -12.13
CA SER A 121 -24.91 0.41 -12.22
C SER A 121 -23.86 -0.34 -13.07
N GLU A 122 -23.70 -1.65 -12.87
CA GLU A 122 -22.78 -2.47 -13.67
C GLU A 122 -23.20 -2.54 -15.15
N ASN A 123 -24.50 -2.67 -15.42
CA ASN A 123 -25.03 -2.63 -16.78
C ASN A 123 -24.76 -1.28 -17.46
N CYS A 124 -24.96 -0.17 -16.74
CA CYS A 124 -24.65 1.17 -17.25
C CYS A 124 -23.19 1.29 -17.62
N LEU A 125 -22.27 0.87 -16.75
CA LEU A 125 -20.83 0.91 -17.02
C LEU A 125 -20.46 0.22 -18.33
N ARG A 126 -20.97 -1.00 -18.54
CA ARG A 126 -20.71 -1.78 -19.75
C ARG A 126 -21.27 -1.11 -21.00
N LEU A 127 -22.51 -0.64 -20.95
CA LEU A 127 -23.15 -0.01 -22.12
C LEU A 127 -22.54 1.36 -22.44
N ASN A 128 -22.08 2.07 -21.41
CA ASN A 128 -21.55 3.41 -21.54
C ASN A 128 -20.11 3.46 -22.05
N GLU A 129 -19.39 2.33 -22.16
CA GLU A 129 -17.94 2.26 -22.44
C GLU A 129 -17.53 3.12 -23.65
N ASN A 130 -18.26 3.02 -24.76
CA ASN A 130 -17.96 3.70 -26.02
C ASN A 130 -18.63 5.08 -26.18
N MET A 131 -19.44 5.50 -25.21
CA MET A 131 -20.08 6.82 -25.25
C MET A 131 -19.08 7.93 -24.92
N GLN A 132 -19.24 9.10 -25.53
CA GLN A 132 -18.44 10.28 -25.21
C GLN A 132 -19.34 11.44 -24.80
N TYR A 133 -18.99 12.06 -23.68
CA TYR A 133 -19.65 13.24 -23.13
C TYR A 133 -18.59 14.31 -22.91
N GLU A 134 -18.90 15.56 -23.26
CA GLU A 134 -18.01 16.68 -22.93
C GLU A 134 -18.24 17.14 -21.49
N THR A 135 -19.50 17.27 -21.08
CA THR A 135 -19.89 17.60 -19.70
C THR A 135 -21.04 16.73 -19.21
N VAL A 136 -20.89 16.14 -18.03
CA VAL A 136 -21.92 15.38 -17.32
C VAL A 136 -22.25 16.09 -16.01
N VAL A 137 -23.52 16.45 -15.84
CA VAL A 137 -24.04 17.09 -14.62
C VAL A 137 -25.01 16.15 -13.94
N PHE A 138 -24.67 15.75 -12.72
CA PHE A 138 -25.47 14.84 -11.92
C PHE A 138 -26.17 15.59 -10.78
N HIS A 139 -27.49 15.50 -10.72
CA HIS A 139 -28.29 16.02 -9.62
C HIS A 139 -28.96 14.87 -8.86
N ALA A 140 -28.57 14.72 -7.60
CA ALA A 140 -29.17 13.75 -6.70
C ALA A 140 -30.08 14.49 -5.69
N LEU A 141 -31.37 14.18 -5.70
CA LEU A 141 -32.40 14.93 -4.99
C LEU A 141 -33.23 14.03 -4.06
N ASN A 142 -32.92 14.04 -2.77
CA ASN A 142 -33.65 13.25 -1.77
C ASN A 142 -33.63 13.93 -0.39
N THR A 143 -34.75 13.86 0.33
CA THR A 143 -34.80 14.35 1.72
C THR A 143 -33.95 13.50 2.65
N ASN A 144 -33.85 12.19 2.38
CA ASN A 144 -32.95 11.30 3.10
C ASN A 144 -31.58 11.31 2.44
N VAL A 145 -30.68 12.15 2.93
CA VAL A 145 -29.30 12.31 2.41
C VAL A 145 -28.52 10.99 2.44
N TYR A 146 -28.80 10.10 3.41
CA TYR A 146 -28.12 8.81 3.55
C TYR A 146 -28.57 7.77 2.51
N ALA A 147 -29.71 8.00 1.87
CA ALA A 147 -30.21 7.13 0.82
C ALA A 147 -29.66 7.50 -0.57
N ILE A 148 -28.90 8.60 -0.66
CA ILE A 148 -28.31 9.06 -1.91
C ILE A 148 -26.88 8.56 -2.02
N ASP A 149 -26.55 7.91 -3.13
CA ASP A 149 -25.19 7.57 -3.48
C ASP A 149 -24.84 7.95 -4.94
N LEU A 150 -23.56 7.80 -5.28
CA LEU A 150 -22.97 8.12 -6.58
C LEU A 150 -23.01 6.94 -7.56
N SER A 151 -23.70 5.83 -7.26
CA SER A 151 -23.69 4.61 -8.09
C SER A 151 -24.15 4.86 -9.53
N VAL A 152 -25.15 5.72 -9.68
CA VAL A 152 -25.64 6.18 -10.99
C VAL A 152 -24.60 7.07 -11.65
N ALA A 153 -24.18 8.11 -10.94
CA ALA A 153 -23.26 9.13 -11.45
C ALA A 153 -22.00 8.46 -11.99
N SER A 154 -21.41 7.58 -11.20
CA SER A 154 -20.16 6.87 -11.45
C SER A 154 -20.14 6.24 -12.84
N SER A 155 -21.26 5.67 -13.28
CA SER A 155 -21.37 4.96 -14.56
C SER A 155 -21.31 5.90 -15.77
N PHE A 156 -21.66 7.18 -15.58
CA PHE A 156 -21.69 8.21 -16.60
C PHE A 156 -20.49 9.15 -16.56
N LEU A 157 -19.70 9.18 -15.47
CA LEU A 157 -18.57 10.10 -15.31
C LEU A 157 -17.54 9.92 -16.43
N LYS A 158 -17.42 10.95 -17.26
CA LYS A 158 -16.44 11.10 -18.34
C LYS A 158 -16.18 12.59 -18.54
N SER A 159 -14.94 12.96 -18.85
CA SER A 159 -14.57 14.36 -19.14
C SER A 159 -14.93 15.31 -18.00
N HIS A 160 -15.61 16.43 -18.28
CA HIS A 160 -16.02 17.38 -17.24
C HIS A 160 -17.22 16.85 -16.46
N CYS A 161 -17.05 16.68 -15.15
CA CYS A 161 -18.03 16.10 -14.26
C CYS A 161 -18.45 17.13 -13.21
N VAL A 162 -19.75 17.35 -13.05
CA VAL A 162 -20.31 18.26 -12.04
C VAL A 162 -21.36 17.51 -11.22
N ILE A 163 -21.22 17.54 -9.89
CA ILE A 163 -22.00 16.72 -8.98
C ILE A 163 -22.71 17.61 -7.97
N TYR A 164 -24.04 17.53 -7.97
CA TYR A 164 -24.93 18.21 -7.03
C TYR A 164 -25.67 17.22 -6.13
N ARG A 165 -25.77 17.56 -4.84
CA ARG A 165 -26.66 16.89 -3.89
C ARG A 165 -27.63 17.91 -3.33
N ASN A 166 -28.93 17.71 -3.56
CA ASN A 166 -29.98 18.63 -3.15
C ASN A 166 -29.74 20.09 -3.62
N ASN A 167 -29.22 20.24 -4.85
CA ASN A 167 -28.82 21.52 -5.48
C ASN A 167 -27.61 22.23 -4.84
N GLU A 168 -26.91 21.59 -3.91
CA GLU A 168 -25.61 22.07 -3.44
C GLU A 168 -24.50 21.42 -4.29
N LEU A 169 -23.60 22.25 -4.82
CA LEU A 169 -22.41 21.77 -5.53
C LEU A 169 -21.52 21.03 -4.53
N LEU A 170 -21.23 19.77 -4.84
CA LEU A 170 -20.32 18.95 -4.05
C LEU A 170 -18.98 18.76 -4.73
N ASP A 171 -18.99 18.63 -6.05
CA ASP A 171 -17.77 18.37 -6.80
C ASP A 171 -17.88 18.90 -8.24
N GLU A 172 -16.77 19.39 -8.77
CA GLU A 172 -16.62 19.84 -10.15
C GLU A 172 -15.18 19.58 -10.60
N THR A 173 -14.98 18.69 -11.57
CA THR A 173 -13.63 18.36 -12.06
C THR A 173 -13.66 17.77 -13.47
N ASN A 174 -12.57 17.96 -14.20
CA ASN A 174 -12.35 17.31 -15.49
C ASN A 174 -11.46 16.06 -15.30
N ILE A 175 -12.03 14.88 -15.53
CA ILE A 175 -11.32 13.60 -15.39
C ILE A 175 -10.73 13.06 -16.70
N ALA A 176 -10.98 13.73 -17.83
CA ALA A 176 -10.36 13.37 -19.11
C ALA A 176 -8.97 13.99 -19.27
N GLU A 177 -8.76 15.17 -18.70
CA GLU A 177 -7.45 15.83 -18.69
C GLU A 177 -6.54 15.24 -17.63
N GLU A 178 -5.24 15.30 -17.87
CA GLU A 178 -4.26 14.91 -16.87
C GLU A 178 -4.17 15.99 -15.80
N TYR A 179 -4.25 15.57 -14.54
CA TYR A 179 -4.15 16.50 -13.41
C TYR A 179 -2.76 17.13 -13.36
N ASP A 180 -2.69 18.45 -13.16
CA ASP A 180 -1.42 19.17 -13.00
C ASP A 180 -0.84 18.93 -11.60
N TYR A 181 -0.04 17.86 -11.49
CA TYR A 181 0.68 17.54 -10.27
C TYR A 181 1.77 18.57 -9.97
N ASP A 182 2.39 19.16 -10.99
CA ASP A 182 3.54 20.06 -10.85
C ASP A 182 3.13 21.41 -10.24
N GLY A 183 1.90 21.86 -10.52
CA GLY A 183 1.30 23.05 -9.92
C GLY A 183 1.05 22.98 -8.41
N ILE A 184 1.06 21.78 -7.80
CA ILE A 184 0.94 21.62 -6.35
C ILE A 184 2.31 21.87 -5.69
N ASN A 185 2.35 22.69 -4.65
CA ASN A 185 3.50 22.95 -3.79
C ASN A 185 3.08 22.98 -2.32
N VAL A 186 4.03 23.17 -1.41
CA VAL A 186 3.77 23.16 0.04
C VAL A 186 2.80 24.26 0.47
N GLU A 187 2.85 25.42 -0.18
CA GLU A 187 2.05 26.60 0.19
C GLU A 187 0.57 26.46 -0.22
N ASN A 188 0.30 25.81 -1.36
CA ASN A 188 -1.05 25.61 -1.89
C ASN A 188 -1.62 24.21 -1.62
N PHE A 189 -0.88 23.32 -0.95
CA PHE A 189 -1.32 21.95 -0.72
C PHE A 189 -2.68 21.87 -0.01
N ASP A 190 -2.89 22.71 1.01
CA ASP A 190 -4.14 22.73 1.77
C ASP A 190 -5.38 23.06 0.92
N THR A 191 -5.21 23.90 -0.10
CA THR A 191 -6.30 24.28 -1.01
C THR A 191 -6.45 23.27 -2.14
N GLU A 192 -5.33 22.80 -2.72
CA GLU A 192 -5.35 21.90 -3.88
C GLU A 192 -5.62 20.44 -3.55
N LYS A 193 -5.37 19.99 -2.32
CA LYS A 193 -5.59 18.58 -1.92
C LYS A 193 -7.04 18.13 -2.12
N ASN A 194 -8.01 19.05 -2.01
CA ASN A 194 -9.42 18.73 -2.25
C ASN A 194 -9.71 18.53 -3.74
N ASN A 195 -9.14 19.35 -4.62
CA ASN A 195 -9.26 19.21 -6.07
C ASN A 195 -8.63 17.89 -6.55
N LEU A 196 -7.42 17.58 -6.07
CA LEU A 196 -6.73 16.33 -6.37
C LEU A 196 -7.56 15.12 -5.91
N LYS A 197 -8.14 15.22 -4.71
CA LYS A 197 -9.01 14.18 -4.16
C LYS A 197 -10.25 13.94 -5.00
N SER A 198 -10.94 15.00 -5.42
CA SER A 198 -12.08 14.94 -6.32
C SER A 198 -11.73 14.23 -7.62
N TYR A 199 -10.65 14.68 -8.27
CA TYR A 199 -10.15 14.07 -9.50
C TYR A 199 -9.87 12.57 -9.35
N ILE A 200 -9.09 12.16 -8.34
CA ILE A 200 -8.78 10.73 -8.11
C ILE A 200 -10.05 9.93 -7.82
N LYS A 201 -10.97 10.46 -7.00
CA LYS A 201 -12.19 9.72 -6.65
C LYS A 201 -13.07 9.50 -7.87
N LEU A 202 -13.39 10.55 -8.60
CA LEU A 202 -14.29 10.47 -9.74
C LEU A 202 -13.68 9.66 -10.90
N LYS A 203 -12.36 9.74 -11.10
CA LYS A 203 -11.66 8.97 -12.14
C LYS A 203 -11.57 7.47 -11.84
N TYR A 204 -11.47 7.07 -10.57
CA TYR A 204 -11.23 5.68 -10.15
C TYR A 204 -12.38 5.01 -9.40
N ILE A 205 -13.53 5.66 -9.21
CA ILE A 205 -14.69 5.11 -8.48
C ILE A 205 -15.19 3.77 -9.05
N ASN A 206 -15.09 3.56 -10.37
CA ASN A 206 -15.52 2.35 -11.07
C ASN A 206 -14.37 1.55 -11.69
N ARG A 207 -13.12 1.89 -11.36
CA ARG A 207 -11.95 1.18 -11.87
C ARG A 207 -11.52 0.15 -10.83
N PHE A 208 -12.05 -1.06 -10.95
CA PHE A 208 -11.82 -2.20 -10.05
C PHE A 208 -10.57 -3.03 -10.39
N LYS A 209 -9.62 -2.47 -11.16
CA LYS A 209 -8.45 -3.23 -11.62
C LYS A 209 -7.16 -2.45 -11.39
N ARG A 210 -6.13 -3.15 -10.88
CA ARG A 210 -4.72 -2.77 -10.94
C ARG A 210 -4.22 -2.78 -12.40
N ASN A 211 -4.83 -1.97 -13.25
CA ASN A 211 -4.36 -1.77 -14.61
C ASN A 211 -3.16 -0.82 -14.60
N THR A 212 -2.41 -0.80 -15.70
CA THR A 212 -1.21 0.03 -15.85
C THR A 212 -1.48 1.51 -15.52
N ALA A 213 -2.65 2.03 -15.93
CA ALA A 213 -3.05 3.41 -15.63
C ALA A 213 -3.19 3.70 -14.12
N ALA A 214 -3.72 2.77 -13.33
CA ALA A 214 -3.80 2.92 -11.87
C ALA A 214 -2.41 2.93 -11.22
N LEU A 215 -1.49 2.08 -11.71
CA LEU A 215 -0.10 2.05 -11.22
C LEU A 215 0.66 3.33 -11.57
N GLU A 216 0.48 3.85 -12.79
CA GLU A 216 1.03 5.14 -13.21
C GLU A 216 0.53 6.30 -12.34
N GLU A 217 -0.76 6.32 -12.01
CA GLU A 217 -1.33 7.34 -11.12
C GLU A 217 -0.77 7.25 -9.69
N ILE A 218 -0.59 6.03 -9.17
CA ILE A 218 0.06 5.81 -7.87
C ILE A 218 1.50 6.32 -7.87
N ASP A 219 2.25 6.09 -8.95
CA ASP A 219 3.61 6.60 -9.07
C ASP A 219 3.67 8.13 -9.09
N LYS A 220 2.73 8.80 -9.79
CA LYS A 220 2.58 10.27 -9.75
C LYS A 220 2.31 10.80 -8.35
N LEU A 221 1.41 10.16 -7.59
CA LEU A 221 1.12 10.52 -6.20
C LEU A 221 2.36 10.35 -5.29
N LYS A 222 3.11 9.25 -5.45
CA LYS A 222 4.37 9.02 -4.72
C LYS A 222 5.43 10.08 -5.05
N LYS A 223 5.55 10.46 -6.33
CA LYS A 223 6.46 11.52 -6.78
C LYS A 223 6.07 12.89 -6.23
N LEU A 224 4.78 13.25 -6.27
CA LEU A 224 4.27 14.49 -5.69
C LEU A 224 4.64 14.58 -4.21
N ARG A 225 4.35 13.52 -3.46
CA ARG A 225 4.70 13.45 -2.03
C ARG A 225 6.18 13.68 -1.78
N ASN A 226 7.05 12.94 -2.48
CA ASN A 226 8.49 13.05 -2.29
C ASN A 226 8.97 14.48 -2.60
N ARG A 227 8.47 15.09 -3.68
CA ARG A 227 8.76 16.49 -4.01
C ARG A 227 8.30 17.45 -2.92
N LEU A 228 7.07 17.33 -2.42
CA LEU A 228 6.58 18.18 -1.32
C LEU A 228 7.40 18.01 -0.04
N PHE A 229 7.91 16.81 0.22
CA PHE A 229 8.78 16.55 1.37
C PHE A 229 10.16 17.17 1.18
N ASP A 230 10.72 17.07 -0.03
CA ASP A 230 11.96 17.74 -0.39
C ASP A 230 11.82 19.27 -0.30
N ASP A 231 10.67 19.83 -0.66
CA ASP A 231 10.37 21.26 -0.53
C ASP A 231 10.22 21.69 0.93
N LEU A 232 9.56 20.88 1.76
CA LEU A 232 9.40 21.12 3.20
C LEU A 232 10.74 21.05 3.95
N PHE A 233 11.60 20.15 3.52
CA PHE A 233 12.87 19.84 4.17
C PHE A 233 13.97 19.75 3.11
N PRO A 234 14.40 20.89 2.55
CA PRO A 234 15.43 20.92 1.51
C PRO A 234 16.65 20.15 1.97
N VAL A 235 17.01 19.13 1.19
CA VAL A 235 18.06 18.15 1.52
C VAL A 235 19.37 18.88 1.83
N GLN A 236 19.66 19.04 3.12
CA GLN A 236 21.03 19.27 3.56
C GLN A 236 21.74 17.93 3.42
N LYS A 237 22.63 17.83 2.41
CA LYS A 237 23.52 16.67 2.23
C LYS A 237 24.58 16.62 3.34
N ASP A 238 24.16 16.54 4.60
CA ASP A 238 25.05 16.16 5.67
C ASP A 238 25.13 14.64 5.67
N LYS A 239 26.26 14.10 5.19
CA LYS A 239 26.59 12.68 5.38
C LYS A 239 26.84 12.44 6.87
N THR A 240 25.78 12.20 7.63
CA THR A 240 25.91 11.73 9.01
C THR A 240 26.25 10.26 9.01
N ASN A 241 27.45 9.91 9.51
CA ASN A 241 27.79 8.52 9.74
C ASN A 241 27.26 8.09 11.10
N LEU A 242 26.25 7.22 11.11
CA LEU A 242 25.70 6.62 12.33
C LEU A 242 26.45 5.35 12.76
N ASP A 243 27.42 4.88 11.96
CA ASP A 243 28.22 3.68 12.25
C ASP A 243 29.37 4.01 13.21
N THR A 244 29.03 4.37 14.44
CA THR A 244 29.97 4.55 15.55
C THR A 244 29.57 3.66 16.73
N LYS A 245 30.57 3.10 17.40
CA LYS A 245 30.42 2.30 18.62
C LYS A 245 30.48 3.17 19.89
N ASP A 246 30.78 4.46 19.75
CA ASP A 246 30.75 5.40 20.86
C ASP A 246 29.35 6.00 21.02
N LYS A 247 28.79 5.88 22.23
CA LYS A 247 27.42 6.30 22.54
C LYS A 247 27.23 7.80 22.36
N ASN A 248 28.19 8.60 22.82
CA ASN A 248 28.10 10.04 22.78
C ASN A 248 28.30 10.56 21.35
N GLU A 249 29.23 9.95 20.62
CA GLU A 249 29.41 10.24 19.20
C GLU A 249 28.15 9.88 18.39
N PHE A 250 27.53 8.71 18.65
CA PHE A 250 26.29 8.33 18.01
C PHE A 250 25.20 9.37 18.25
N ILE A 251 24.97 9.74 19.52
CA ILE A 251 23.95 10.73 19.87
C ILE A 251 24.22 12.06 19.16
N CYS A 252 25.47 12.51 19.12
CA CYS A 252 25.85 13.75 18.44
C CYS A 252 25.62 13.69 16.93
N GLN A 253 25.91 12.57 16.28
CA GLN A 253 25.67 12.37 14.84
C GLN A 253 24.18 12.17 14.55
N PHE A 254 23.46 11.47 15.42
CA PHE A 254 22.02 11.26 15.32
C PHE A 254 21.25 12.58 15.41
N MET A 255 21.61 13.44 16.36
CA MET A 255 21.04 14.79 16.48
C MET A 255 21.32 15.67 15.25
N LYS A 256 22.32 15.31 14.44
CA LYS A 256 22.63 15.99 13.17
C LYS A 256 21.86 15.43 11.99
N THR A 257 21.16 14.30 12.13
CA THR A 257 20.37 13.72 11.03
C THR A 257 19.27 14.68 10.60
N ILE A 258 18.94 14.64 9.31
CA ILE A 258 17.82 15.42 8.74
C ILE A 258 16.54 15.12 9.51
N TRP A 259 16.28 13.84 9.78
CA TRP A 259 15.11 13.41 10.56
C TRP A 259 15.03 14.09 11.92
N TYR A 260 16.08 14.04 12.75
CA TYR A 260 16.05 14.65 14.09
C TYR A 260 15.96 16.18 14.06
N ARG A 261 16.64 16.84 13.11
CA ARG A 261 16.53 18.31 12.94
C ARG A 261 15.11 18.72 12.54
N ASN A 262 14.49 17.95 11.66
CA ASN A 262 13.14 18.21 11.15
C ASN A 262 12.06 18.06 12.23
N LEU A 263 12.33 17.31 13.31
CA LEU A 263 11.43 17.26 14.47
C LEU A 263 11.23 18.64 15.10
N LYS A 264 12.25 19.50 15.07
CA LYS A 264 12.22 20.85 15.69
C LYS A 264 11.51 21.91 14.85
N THR A 265 11.12 21.58 13.63
CA THR A 265 10.45 22.50 12.70
C THR A 265 8.94 22.42 12.82
N GLN A 266 8.26 23.58 12.80
CA GLN A 266 6.79 23.68 12.83
C GLN A 266 6.11 22.99 11.65
N SER A 267 6.86 22.61 10.61
CA SER A 267 6.35 21.99 9.39
C SER A 267 6.01 20.49 9.52
N GLN A 268 6.16 19.89 10.70
CA GLN A 268 5.88 18.47 10.93
C GLN A 268 4.38 18.13 10.79
N ASP A 269 3.50 19.05 11.19
CA ASP A 269 2.05 18.87 11.02
C ASP A 269 1.65 18.89 9.54
N ILE A 270 2.29 19.76 8.75
CA ILE A 270 2.11 19.82 7.28
C ILE A 270 2.60 18.52 6.65
N LYS A 271 3.77 18.02 7.07
CA LYS A 271 4.30 16.72 6.62
C LYS A 271 3.32 15.58 6.88
N ALA A 272 2.75 15.52 8.09
CA ALA A 272 1.79 14.50 8.47
C ALA A 272 0.48 14.61 7.66
N ASP A 273 0.01 15.82 7.36
CA ASP A 273 -1.18 16.03 6.54
C ASP A 273 -0.98 15.61 5.08
N ILE A 274 0.17 15.95 4.48
CA ILE A 274 0.55 15.49 3.14
C ILE A 274 0.61 13.97 3.08
N GLU A 275 1.32 13.34 4.03
CA GLU A 275 1.44 11.88 4.13
C GLU A 275 0.07 11.22 4.17
N LYS A 276 -0.79 11.69 5.09
CA LYS A 276 -2.11 11.14 5.32
C LYS A 276 -2.99 11.31 4.09
N SER A 277 -2.96 12.48 3.47
CA SER A 277 -3.75 12.79 2.28
C SER A 277 -3.33 11.94 1.09
N ILE A 278 -2.05 11.88 0.76
CA ILE A 278 -1.55 11.10 -0.38
C ILE A 278 -1.75 9.60 -0.16
N SER A 279 -1.46 9.08 1.03
CA SER A 279 -1.68 7.66 1.37
C SER A 279 -3.16 7.29 1.25
N THR A 280 -4.05 8.18 1.67
CA THR A 280 -5.50 8.01 1.52
C THR A 280 -5.93 7.90 0.06
N LEU A 281 -5.33 8.69 -0.84
CA LEU A 281 -5.62 8.64 -2.27
C LEU A 281 -5.11 7.34 -2.92
N ILE A 282 -3.89 6.93 -2.59
CA ILE A 282 -3.31 5.65 -3.04
C ILE A 282 -4.19 4.49 -2.57
N ASN A 283 -4.56 4.48 -1.28
CA ASN A 283 -5.44 3.45 -0.72
C ASN A 283 -6.81 3.44 -1.40
N TYR A 284 -7.35 4.62 -1.73
CA TYR A 284 -8.58 4.70 -2.50
C TYR A 284 -8.41 4.00 -3.84
N ILE A 285 -7.38 4.31 -4.64
CA ILE A 285 -7.14 3.69 -5.96
C ILE A 285 -7.05 2.16 -5.86
N VAL A 286 -6.31 1.64 -4.87
CA VAL A 286 -6.06 0.20 -4.70
C VAL A 286 -7.26 -0.58 -4.15
N ASN A 287 -8.14 0.05 -3.38
CA ASN A 287 -9.24 -0.65 -2.70
C ASN A 287 -10.31 -1.12 -3.68
N ASP A 288 -10.61 -2.43 -3.71
CA ASP A 288 -11.66 -3.00 -4.56
C ASP A 288 -13.07 -2.57 -4.11
N ASN A 289 -13.25 -2.30 -2.81
CA ASN A 289 -14.52 -1.86 -2.23
C ASN A 289 -14.60 -0.33 -2.20
N LYS A 290 -14.85 0.25 -3.37
CA LYS A 290 -15.12 1.69 -3.50
C LYS A 290 -16.48 2.04 -2.92
N SER A 291 -16.53 3.12 -2.12
CA SER A 291 -17.80 3.65 -1.60
C SER A 291 -18.41 4.64 -2.59
N TYR A 292 -19.68 4.44 -2.91
CA TYR A 292 -20.50 5.42 -3.65
C TYR A 292 -21.05 6.53 -2.74
N ALA A 293 -20.80 6.52 -1.44
CA ALA A 293 -21.35 7.53 -0.54
C ALA A 293 -20.79 8.94 -0.85
N PHE A 294 -21.67 9.94 -0.88
CA PHE A 294 -21.27 11.34 -1.09
C PHE A 294 -20.30 11.85 -0.02
N ASP A 295 -20.48 11.44 1.23
CA ASP A 295 -19.60 11.88 2.32
C ASP A 295 -18.21 11.23 2.26
N ALA A 296 -18.04 10.18 1.44
CA ALA A 296 -16.71 9.70 1.09
C ALA A 296 -15.92 10.81 0.39
N LEU A 297 -16.55 11.68 -0.42
CA LEU A 297 -15.90 12.85 -1.02
C LEU A 297 -15.42 13.88 0.04
N LYS A 298 -15.91 13.83 1.29
CA LYS A 298 -15.58 14.80 2.36
C LYS A 298 -14.56 14.31 3.41
N LEU A 299 -14.10 13.05 3.37
CA LEU A 299 -13.10 12.47 4.30
C LEU A 299 -13.36 12.75 5.79
N VAL A 300 -14.36 12.07 6.36
CA VAL A 300 -14.34 11.73 7.79
C VAL A 300 -14.17 10.22 8.01
N THR A 301 -13.92 9.46 6.95
CA THR A 301 -13.76 8.01 7.04
C THR A 301 -12.39 7.67 7.60
N LYS A 302 -12.37 7.24 8.87
CA LYS A 302 -11.38 6.31 9.38
C LYS A 302 -11.52 5.04 8.54
N PHE A 303 -10.58 4.78 7.63
CA PHE A 303 -10.49 3.47 7.01
C PHE A 303 -10.27 2.47 8.14
N LYS A 304 -11.25 1.57 8.33
CA LYS A 304 -11.24 0.59 9.43
C LYS A 304 -10.23 -0.52 9.19
N ASP A 305 -9.84 -0.69 7.94
CA ASP A 305 -8.94 -1.74 7.51
C ASP A 305 -7.61 -1.09 7.14
N GLU A 306 -6.57 -1.47 7.88
CA GLU A 306 -5.19 -1.31 7.44
C GLU A 306 -5.06 -1.92 6.06
N VAL A 307 -4.18 -1.32 5.25
CA VAL A 307 -3.77 -1.87 3.96
C VAL A 307 -3.55 -3.36 4.14
N THR A 308 -4.40 -4.17 3.51
CA THR A 308 -3.98 -5.53 3.20
C THR A 308 -2.87 -5.32 2.19
N GLU A 309 -1.64 -5.35 2.68
CA GLU A 309 -0.45 -5.37 1.84
C GLU A 309 -0.71 -6.40 0.75
N GLU A 310 -0.48 -5.94 -0.49
CA GLU A 310 -0.66 -6.62 -1.75
C GLU A 310 -0.96 -8.14 -1.63
N PRO A 311 -2.11 -8.65 -2.12
CA PRO A 311 -2.06 -9.93 -2.81
C PRO A 311 -1.13 -9.73 -3.99
N ILE A 312 0.13 -10.11 -3.82
CA ILE A 312 1.10 -10.10 -4.89
C ILE A 312 0.73 -11.25 -5.81
N VAL A 313 0.40 -10.89 -7.06
CA VAL A 313 0.29 -11.82 -8.17
C VAL A 313 1.68 -12.38 -8.42
N ASP A 314 1.83 -13.70 -8.28
CA ASP A 314 3.00 -14.51 -8.63
C ASP A 314 4.36 -13.80 -8.51
N VAL A 315 4.91 -13.73 -7.29
CA VAL A 315 6.33 -13.41 -7.12
C VAL A 315 7.13 -14.59 -7.64
N ASN A 316 7.49 -14.56 -8.92
CA ASN A 316 8.53 -15.43 -9.45
C ASN A 316 9.86 -15.06 -8.80
N PHE A 317 10.20 -15.70 -7.68
CA PHE A 317 11.54 -15.59 -7.13
C PHE A 317 12.54 -16.10 -8.17
N THR A 318 13.53 -15.26 -8.49
CA THR A 318 14.65 -15.67 -9.32
C THR A 318 15.47 -16.72 -8.59
N ASP A 319 16.04 -17.67 -9.33
CA ASP A 319 16.98 -18.62 -8.76
C ASP A 319 18.24 -17.92 -8.27
N GLU A 320 18.75 -18.36 -7.12
CA GLU A 320 20.02 -17.92 -6.57
C GLU A 320 21.16 -18.48 -7.44
N GLN A 321 22.20 -17.67 -7.64
CA GLN A 321 23.36 -18.12 -8.39
C GLN A 321 24.04 -19.27 -7.63
N LYS A 322 24.21 -20.43 -8.29
CA LYS A 322 24.95 -21.56 -7.72
C LYS A 322 26.37 -21.12 -7.37
N ILE A 323 26.74 -21.29 -6.10
CA ILE A 323 28.10 -21.08 -5.63
C ILE A 323 28.72 -22.44 -5.35
N GLU A 324 29.81 -22.75 -6.05
CA GLU A 324 30.57 -23.96 -5.81
C GLU A 324 31.38 -23.84 -4.51
N PHE A 325 31.70 -24.98 -3.92
CA PHE A 325 32.50 -24.99 -2.70
C PHE A 325 33.87 -24.33 -2.97
N PRO A 326 34.29 -23.32 -2.18
CA PRO A 326 35.55 -22.63 -2.43
C PRO A 326 36.75 -23.59 -2.38
N ASP A 327 37.58 -23.60 -3.44
CA ASP A 327 38.83 -24.35 -3.49
C ASP A 327 39.96 -23.54 -2.84
N ILE A 328 39.83 -23.30 -1.54
CA ILE A 328 40.82 -22.58 -0.72
C ILE A 328 41.53 -23.60 0.16
N ILE A 329 42.86 -23.65 0.05
CA ILE A 329 43.72 -24.38 0.99
C ILE A 329 43.84 -23.49 2.23
N LEU A 330 43.21 -23.89 3.33
CA LEU A 330 43.43 -23.24 4.63
C LEU A 330 44.58 -23.98 5.33
N ASP A 331 45.53 -23.24 5.88
CA ASP A 331 46.74 -23.79 6.52
C ASP A 331 46.42 -24.75 7.70
N ASP A 332 45.17 -24.77 8.18
CA ASP A 332 44.68 -25.50 9.36
C ASP A 332 43.35 -26.25 9.08
N ASP A 333 43.22 -26.91 7.92
CA ASP A 333 42.03 -27.69 7.53
C ASP A 333 41.58 -28.73 8.59
N LYS A 334 42.50 -29.20 9.44
CA LYS A 334 42.28 -30.20 10.51
C LYS A 334 41.72 -29.59 11.80
N GLY A 335 40.51 -29.04 11.73
CA GLY A 335 39.83 -28.54 12.92
C GLY A 335 38.66 -27.61 12.66
N ILE A 336 38.49 -27.17 11.42
CA ILE A 336 37.40 -26.30 11.02
C ILE A 336 36.08 -27.08 11.06
N PRO A 337 35.10 -26.67 11.89
CA PRO A 337 33.80 -27.30 11.95
C PRO A 337 32.90 -26.81 10.82
N VAL A 338 32.16 -27.76 10.25
CA VAL A 338 31.12 -27.56 9.25
C VAL A 338 29.81 -28.09 9.83
N VAL A 339 28.80 -27.24 9.94
CA VAL A 339 27.47 -27.62 10.48
C VAL A 339 26.55 -27.95 9.31
N ILE A 340 26.07 -29.20 9.21
CA ILE A 340 25.18 -29.60 8.12
C ILE A 340 23.78 -29.03 8.32
N LEU A 341 23.17 -28.52 7.25
CA LEU A 341 21.77 -28.10 7.24
C LEU A 341 20.97 -29.04 6.33
N THR A 342 19.95 -29.68 6.89
CA THR A 342 19.03 -30.56 6.16
C THR A 342 17.87 -29.76 5.60
N GLU A 343 17.30 -30.22 4.49
CA GLU A 343 16.27 -29.50 3.72
C GLU A 343 15.08 -29.04 4.59
N LEU A 344 14.69 -27.76 4.46
CA LEU A 344 13.49 -27.19 5.08
C LEU A 344 12.96 -26.03 4.23
N ASN A 345 11.86 -26.20 3.51
CA ASN A 345 11.33 -25.09 2.70
C ASN A 345 10.47 -24.11 3.53
N LEU A 346 11.02 -22.95 3.88
CA LEU A 346 10.30 -21.88 4.58
C LEU A 346 9.30 -21.14 3.68
N LEU A 347 9.51 -21.14 2.35
CA LEU A 347 8.52 -20.58 1.41
C LEU A 347 7.23 -21.40 1.50
N ASP A 348 7.32 -22.72 1.37
CA ASP A 348 6.16 -23.62 1.47
C ASP A 348 5.48 -23.52 2.83
N LYS A 349 6.29 -23.50 3.90
CA LYS A 349 5.78 -23.48 5.27
C LYS A 349 5.04 -22.18 5.61
N ILE A 350 5.60 -21.02 5.25
CA ILE A 350 5.08 -19.72 5.69
C ILE A 350 4.13 -19.11 4.68
N ILE A 351 4.43 -19.20 3.37
CA ILE A 351 3.60 -18.60 2.32
C ILE A 351 2.42 -19.51 2.01
N PHE A 352 2.68 -20.79 1.74
CA PHE A 352 1.68 -21.71 1.18
C PHE A 352 0.90 -22.50 2.22
N HIS A 353 1.13 -22.27 3.52
CA HIS A 353 0.42 -22.87 4.67
C HIS A 353 -0.15 -24.25 4.34
N THR A 354 0.69 -25.27 4.24
CA THR A 354 0.20 -26.65 4.08
C THR A 354 -0.58 -27.07 5.32
N SER A 355 -1.86 -26.70 5.40
CA SER A 355 -2.80 -27.33 6.31
C SER A 355 -3.06 -28.75 5.80
N LYS A 356 -3.08 -29.73 6.71
CA LYS A 356 -3.48 -31.12 6.41
C LYS A 356 -4.97 -31.26 6.03
N THR A 357 -5.60 -30.19 5.58
CA THR A 357 -7.01 -30.07 5.21
C THR A 357 -7.05 -29.42 3.83
N ASP A 358 -7.86 -29.97 2.93
CA ASP A 358 -7.97 -29.63 1.49
C ASP A 358 -8.46 -28.19 1.18
N GLU A 359 -8.37 -27.26 2.13
CA GLU A 359 -8.65 -25.84 1.92
C GLU A 359 -7.34 -25.09 1.69
N VAL A 360 -7.11 -24.67 0.45
CA VAL A 360 -6.00 -23.79 0.06
C VAL A 360 -6.23 -22.41 0.69
N SER A 361 -5.60 -22.14 1.84
CA SER A 361 -5.59 -20.80 2.42
C SER A 361 -4.79 -19.83 1.52
N PRO A 362 -5.18 -18.55 1.40
CA PRO A 362 -4.48 -17.58 0.57
C PRO A 362 -3.01 -17.43 1.00
N ALA A 363 -2.11 -17.33 0.03
CA ALA A 363 -0.68 -17.13 0.27
C ALA A 363 -0.42 -15.87 1.12
N SER A 364 0.25 -16.02 2.28
CA SER A 364 0.53 -14.88 3.18
C SER A 364 1.96 -14.38 3.03
N PHE A 365 2.21 -13.61 1.97
CA PHE A 365 3.52 -13.00 1.72
C PHE A 365 3.89 -11.93 2.76
N SER A 366 2.93 -11.22 3.36
CA SER A 366 3.19 -10.24 4.42
C SER A 366 3.83 -10.89 5.64
N LYS A 367 3.27 -12.02 6.11
CA LYS A 367 3.83 -12.81 7.21
C LYS A 367 5.23 -13.33 6.89
N PHE A 368 5.46 -13.77 5.64
CA PHE A 368 6.78 -14.18 5.19
C PHE A 368 7.77 -13.03 5.20
N ASN A 369 7.43 -11.88 4.60
CA ASN A 369 8.27 -10.70 4.56
C ASN A 369 8.62 -10.20 5.96
N SER A 370 7.65 -10.10 6.88
CA SER A 370 7.90 -9.71 8.27
C SER A 370 8.83 -10.72 8.99
N ALA A 371 8.65 -12.02 8.74
CA ALA A 371 9.53 -13.05 9.32
C ALA A 371 10.95 -13.01 8.73
N MET A 372 11.11 -12.65 7.46
CA MET A 372 12.41 -12.54 6.81
C MET A 372 13.14 -11.23 7.13
N GLU A 373 12.40 -10.16 7.37
CA GLU A 373 12.93 -8.89 7.88
C GLU A 373 13.42 -9.04 9.33
N CYS A 374 12.65 -9.74 10.17
CA CYS A 374 13.04 -10.09 11.53
C CYS A 374 13.02 -11.62 11.79
N PRO A 375 14.08 -12.35 11.38
CA PRO A 375 14.19 -13.79 11.58
C PRO A 375 14.11 -14.26 13.03
N LEU A 376 14.25 -13.38 14.02
CA LEU A 376 14.17 -13.72 15.44
C LEU A 376 12.86 -14.42 15.82
N PHE A 377 11.78 -14.23 15.04
CA PHE A 377 10.54 -14.97 15.18
C PHE A 377 10.68 -16.48 15.00
N LEU A 378 11.68 -16.90 14.24
CA LEU A 378 11.98 -18.30 13.95
C LEU A 378 12.85 -18.96 15.02
N ILE A 379 13.28 -18.23 16.07
CA ILE A 379 14.23 -18.77 17.07
C ILE A 379 13.70 -19.99 17.83
N ASN A 380 12.39 -20.09 18.01
CA ASN A 380 11.73 -21.20 18.71
C ASN A 380 10.94 -22.07 17.73
N ASP A 381 11.19 -21.93 16.43
CA ASP A 381 10.55 -22.76 15.43
C ASP A 381 11.15 -24.18 15.48
N PRO A 382 10.32 -25.22 15.71
CA PRO A 382 10.82 -26.59 15.87
C PRO A 382 11.46 -27.12 14.59
N ASP A 383 10.94 -26.77 13.42
CA ASP A 383 11.45 -27.28 12.14
C ASP A 383 12.82 -26.66 11.82
N ILE A 384 13.02 -25.37 12.16
CA ILE A 384 14.35 -24.75 12.09
C ILE A 384 15.32 -25.48 13.00
N SER A 385 14.94 -25.78 14.24
CA SER A 385 15.79 -26.56 15.15
C SER A 385 16.11 -27.93 14.57
N GLU A 386 15.12 -28.64 14.02
CA GLU A 386 15.30 -29.95 13.40
C GLU A 386 16.12 -29.94 12.11
N SER A 387 16.13 -28.83 11.37
CA SER A 387 16.91 -28.69 10.14
C SER A 387 18.42 -28.64 10.39
N ILE A 388 18.85 -28.38 11.63
CA ILE A 388 20.27 -28.37 11.99
C ILE A 388 20.72 -29.81 12.24
N GLY A 389 21.46 -30.35 11.28
CA GLY A 389 22.08 -31.67 11.32
C GLY A 389 23.40 -31.67 12.10
N TYR A 390 24.13 -32.78 12.02
CA TYR A 390 25.39 -32.94 12.75
C TYR A 390 26.51 -32.05 12.20
N PHE A 391 27.59 -31.90 12.97
CA PHE A 391 28.77 -31.17 12.53
C PHE A 391 29.90 -32.14 12.15
N TYR A 392 30.72 -31.74 11.18
CA TYR A 392 31.88 -32.50 10.71
C TYR A 392 33.10 -31.59 10.64
N THR A 393 34.30 -32.18 10.60
CA THR A 393 35.49 -31.42 10.20
C THR A 393 35.45 -31.16 8.70
N LEU A 394 36.11 -30.09 8.27
CA LEU A 394 36.18 -29.68 6.87
C LEU A 394 36.66 -30.82 5.94
N ASP A 395 37.67 -31.58 6.35
CA ASP A 395 38.18 -32.74 5.58
C ASP A 395 37.12 -33.82 5.37
N VAL A 396 36.37 -34.16 6.43
CA VAL A 396 35.28 -35.13 6.36
C VAL A 396 34.17 -34.58 5.47
N TYR A 397 33.89 -33.28 5.56
CA TYR A 397 32.89 -32.62 4.73
C TYR A 397 33.26 -32.63 3.23
N LYS A 398 34.53 -32.36 2.88
CA LYS A 398 35.04 -32.48 1.50
C LYS A 398 34.79 -33.88 0.93
N GLN A 399 35.06 -34.93 1.73
CA GLN A 399 34.75 -36.31 1.33
C GLN A 399 33.24 -36.60 1.20
N LEU A 400 32.39 -35.91 1.97
CA LEU A 400 30.94 -36.02 1.84
C LEU A 400 30.44 -35.34 0.55
N LEU A 401 31.06 -34.23 0.13
CA LEU A 401 30.74 -33.53 -1.11
C LEU A 401 31.10 -34.34 -2.37
N GLU A 402 32.12 -35.20 -2.31
CA GLU A 402 32.51 -36.09 -3.41
C GLU A 402 31.51 -37.22 -3.68
N LYS A 403 30.62 -37.51 -2.73
CA LYS A 403 29.60 -38.57 -2.88
C LYS A 403 28.43 -38.09 -3.73
N THR A 404 27.91 -39.00 -4.56
CA THR A 404 26.76 -38.73 -5.44
C THR A 404 25.44 -38.57 -4.69
N THR A 405 25.28 -39.23 -3.54
CA THR A 405 24.09 -39.12 -2.68
C THR A 405 24.29 -38.09 -1.58
N LYS A 406 23.55 -36.97 -1.64
CA LYS A 406 23.56 -35.91 -0.61
C LYS A 406 22.60 -36.23 0.54
N THR A 407 22.94 -37.25 1.32
CA THR A 407 22.20 -37.64 2.52
C THR A 407 23.11 -37.52 3.73
N GLU A 408 22.64 -36.84 4.77
CA GLU A 408 23.43 -36.61 5.97
C GLU A 408 23.59 -37.96 6.73
N PRO A 409 24.81 -38.35 7.13
CA PRO A 409 25.08 -39.71 7.61
C PRO A 409 24.32 -40.14 8.87
N LEU A 410 23.98 -39.23 9.78
CA LEU A 410 23.40 -39.55 11.09
C LEU A 410 21.88 -39.47 11.09
N THR A 411 21.34 -38.34 10.63
CA THR A 411 19.91 -38.04 10.50
C THR A 411 19.27 -38.74 9.30
N ARG A 412 20.07 -39.19 8.32
CA ARG A 412 19.62 -39.78 7.05
C ARG A 412 18.69 -38.87 6.24
N ARG A 413 18.68 -37.56 6.55
CA ARG A 413 17.89 -36.56 5.83
C ARG A 413 18.70 -36.01 4.65
N PRO A 414 18.04 -35.60 3.56
CA PRO A 414 18.71 -34.94 2.46
C PRO A 414 19.25 -33.57 2.93
N TYR A 415 20.38 -33.15 2.35
CA TYR A 415 21.01 -31.88 2.65
C TYR A 415 21.58 -31.23 1.39
N HIS A 416 21.62 -29.90 1.35
CA HIS A 416 22.19 -29.17 0.21
C HIS A 416 23.66 -28.78 0.44
N GLY A 417 24.04 -28.53 1.69
CA GLY A 417 25.43 -28.31 2.11
C GLY A 417 25.57 -28.11 3.62
N GLY A 418 26.72 -27.58 4.04
CA GLY A 418 27.01 -27.29 5.43
C GLY A 418 27.66 -25.93 5.61
N LEU A 419 27.39 -25.28 6.74
CA LEU A 419 27.95 -23.99 7.07
C LEU A 419 29.39 -24.14 7.54
N VAL A 420 30.34 -23.62 6.76
CA VAL A 420 31.76 -23.60 7.10
C VAL A 420 32.03 -22.41 8.01
N LEU A 421 32.38 -22.65 9.28
CA LEU A 421 32.46 -21.61 10.30
C LEU A 421 33.83 -20.91 10.33
N VAL A 422 34.21 -20.30 9.20
CA VAL A 422 35.52 -19.62 9.01
C VAL A 422 35.31 -18.17 8.63
N ASP A 423 36.17 -17.29 9.14
CA ASP A 423 36.08 -15.85 8.97
C ASP A 423 36.64 -15.38 7.60
N THR A 424 36.05 -15.79 6.48
CA THR A 424 36.44 -15.36 5.10
C THR A 424 35.24 -14.98 4.24
N ASP A 425 35.44 -14.10 3.25
CA ASP A 425 34.35 -13.59 2.41
C ASP A 425 33.86 -14.62 1.37
N GLU A 426 34.69 -15.57 0.97
CA GLU A 426 34.34 -16.66 0.06
C GLU A 426 33.42 -17.68 0.75
N PHE A 427 33.76 -18.09 1.97
CA PHE A 427 32.87 -18.96 2.75
C PHE A 427 31.59 -18.25 3.19
N ASP A 428 31.61 -16.93 3.40
CA ASP A 428 30.39 -16.16 3.65
C ASP A 428 29.40 -16.27 2.47
N LYS A 429 29.89 -16.11 1.23
CA LYS A 429 29.06 -16.25 0.02
C LYS A 429 28.54 -17.68 -0.13
N TYR A 430 29.41 -18.67 0.06
CA TYR A 430 29.03 -20.09 0.01
C TYR A 430 27.95 -20.42 1.06
N ASN A 431 28.16 -20.00 2.31
CA ASN A 431 27.21 -20.23 3.40
C ASN A 431 25.87 -19.55 3.12
N ASP A 432 25.87 -18.32 2.58
CA ASP A 432 24.63 -17.64 2.18
C ASP A 432 23.88 -18.39 1.05
N TYR A 433 24.61 -19.00 0.11
CA TYR A 433 24.01 -19.89 -0.90
C TYR A 433 23.43 -21.16 -0.27
N ILE A 434 24.11 -21.79 0.69
CA ILE A 434 23.59 -22.96 1.41
C ILE A 434 22.32 -22.60 2.20
N LEU A 435 22.23 -21.40 2.79
CA LEU A 435 20.98 -20.93 3.40
C LEU A 435 19.86 -20.79 2.37
N SER A 436 20.13 -20.23 1.19
CA SER A 436 19.14 -20.12 0.10
C SER A 436 18.68 -21.49 -0.39
N ALA A 437 19.61 -22.41 -0.63
CA ALA A 437 19.31 -23.78 -1.01
C ALA A 437 18.42 -24.45 0.04
N THR A 438 18.85 -24.41 1.30
CA THR A 438 18.20 -25.14 2.41
C THR A 438 16.83 -24.58 2.76
N TYR A 439 16.72 -23.26 2.93
CA TYR A 439 15.55 -22.62 3.50
C TYR A 439 14.58 -22.02 2.48
N PHE A 440 15.06 -21.76 1.27
CA PHE A 440 14.30 -21.06 0.23
C PHE A 440 14.29 -21.82 -1.09
N ASN A 441 14.63 -23.11 -1.10
CA ASN A 441 14.63 -23.96 -2.30
C ASN A 441 15.36 -23.30 -3.49
N PHE A 442 16.59 -22.82 -3.23
CA PHE A 442 17.44 -22.13 -4.21
C PHE A 442 16.89 -20.80 -4.73
N LYS A 443 15.90 -20.20 -4.06
CA LYS A 443 15.34 -18.91 -4.44
C LYS A 443 16.09 -17.76 -3.78
N LYS A 444 16.22 -16.67 -4.52
CA LYS A 444 16.77 -15.42 -4.03
C LYS A 444 15.73 -14.68 -3.20
N VAL A 445 15.91 -14.71 -1.88
CA VAL A 445 15.03 -14.04 -0.91
C VAL A 445 15.81 -12.94 -0.20
N ASN A 446 15.19 -11.77 -0.03
CA ASN A 446 15.73 -10.72 0.80
C ASN A 446 15.37 -10.99 2.27
N TYR A 447 16.37 -11.33 3.08
CA TYR A 447 16.21 -11.55 4.52
C TYR A 447 17.40 -10.96 5.29
N ASN A 448 17.20 -10.70 6.58
CA ASN A 448 18.27 -10.21 7.44
C ASN A 448 19.24 -11.34 7.80
N LYS A 449 20.31 -11.49 7.01
CA LYS A 449 21.32 -12.56 7.15
C LYS A 449 21.90 -12.65 8.56
N GLY A 450 22.33 -11.53 9.15
CA GLY A 450 22.90 -11.49 10.50
C GLY A 450 21.95 -12.05 11.57
N LEU A 451 20.69 -11.65 11.54
CA LEU A 451 19.67 -12.19 12.46
C LEU A 451 19.34 -13.66 12.15
N PHE A 452 19.38 -14.08 10.89
CA PHE A 452 19.14 -15.47 10.51
C PHE A 452 20.26 -16.40 11.02
N TYR A 453 21.53 -16.02 10.87
CA TYR A 453 22.65 -16.75 11.48
C TYR A 453 22.53 -16.81 13.01
N TYR A 454 22.04 -15.74 13.65
CA TYR A 454 21.76 -15.74 15.08
C TYR A 454 20.71 -16.78 15.49
N VAL A 455 19.63 -16.92 14.71
CA VAL A 455 18.60 -17.95 14.92
C VAL A 455 19.20 -19.35 14.84
N LEU A 456 20.04 -19.61 13.84
CA LEU A 456 20.69 -20.91 13.65
C LEU A 456 21.66 -21.22 14.79
N TRP A 457 22.54 -20.28 15.14
CA TRP A 457 23.45 -20.45 16.27
C TRP A 457 22.69 -20.71 17.58
N LYS A 458 21.60 -19.98 17.84
CA LYS A 458 20.81 -20.17 19.07
C LYS A 458 20.11 -21.52 19.14
N ASN A 459 19.67 -22.07 18.00
CA ASN A 459 19.12 -23.41 17.95
C ASN A 459 20.20 -24.48 18.06
N CYS A 460 21.38 -24.23 17.48
CA CYS A 460 22.56 -25.08 17.57
C CYS A 460 23.09 -25.18 19.03
N GLU A 461 23.22 -24.06 19.75
CA GLU A 461 23.66 -24.00 21.16
C GLU A 461 22.77 -24.82 22.10
N LYS A 462 21.49 -25.02 21.75
CA LYS A 462 20.52 -25.79 22.55
C LYS A 462 20.59 -27.30 22.33
N LYS A 463 21.34 -27.79 21.33
CA LYS A 463 21.41 -29.23 21.02
C LYS A 463 22.36 -29.93 21.98
N GLU A 464 21.87 -30.95 22.69
CA GLU A 464 22.66 -31.72 23.66
C GLU A 464 23.91 -32.39 23.06
N TRP A 465 23.86 -32.76 21.79
CA TRP A 465 24.95 -33.43 21.07
C TRP A 465 25.94 -32.47 20.38
N MET A 466 25.72 -31.15 20.48
CA MET A 466 26.61 -30.16 19.88
C MET A 466 27.84 -29.93 20.75
N ASP A 467 29.03 -29.99 20.15
CA ASP A 467 30.28 -29.71 20.86
C ASP A 467 30.36 -28.22 21.25
N GLN A 468 30.82 -27.95 22.46
CA GLN A 468 30.85 -26.60 23.01
C GLN A 468 31.81 -25.67 22.24
N ASN A 469 32.92 -26.20 21.73
CA ASN A 469 33.86 -25.43 20.91
C ASN A 469 33.24 -25.08 19.55
N VAL A 470 32.49 -26.01 18.95
CA VAL A 470 31.75 -25.75 17.71
C VAL A 470 30.68 -24.69 17.92
N ALA A 471 29.90 -24.78 19.00
CA ALA A 471 28.91 -23.76 19.35
C ALA A 471 29.55 -22.38 19.60
N GLN A 472 30.73 -22.33 20.22
CA GLN A 472 31.49 -21.09 20.41
C GLN A 472 32.05 -20.52 19.11
N GLN A 473 32.54 -21.38 18.20
CA GLN A 473 33.01 -20.94 16.89
C GLN A 473 31.85 -20.42 16.03
N PHE A 474 30.69 -21.07 16.10
CA PHE A 474 29.48 -20.59 15.42
C PHE A 474 29.02 -19.25 16.00
N LYS A 475 29.11 -19.07 17.32
CA LYS A 475 28.88 -17.76 17.97
C LYS A 475 29.80 -16.70 17.39
N LYS A 476 31.12 -16.96 17.31
CA LYS A 476 32.11 -16.02 16.77
C LYS A 476 31.78 -15.62 15.33
N TYR A 477 31.53 -16.61 14.47
CA TYR A 477 31.14 -16.40 13.08
C TYR A 477 29.84 -15.58 12.98
N THR A 478 28.82 -15.93 13.76
CA THR A 478 27.54 -15.22 13.81
C THR A 478 27.71 -13.76 14.20
N MET A 479 28.52 -13.46 15.23
CA MET A 479 28.76 -12.09 15.66
C MET A 479 29.47 -11.26 14.59
N ARG A 480 30.41 -11.87 13.83
CA ARG A 480 31.01 -11.24 12.64
C ARG A 480 29.93 -10.93 11.60
N ARG A 481 29.07 -11.89 11.25
CA ARG A 481 27.98 -11.69 10.27
C ARG A 481 27.00 -10.61 10.71
N ILE A 482 26.66 -10.51 12.00
CA ILE A 482 25.85 -9.40 12.54
C ILE A 482 26.56 -8.07 12.32
N SER A 483 27.86 -7.98 12.63
CA SER A 483 28.63 -6.73 12.49
C SER A 483 28.78 -6.25 11.05
N THR A 484 28.75 -7.15 10.07
CA THR A 484 28.88 -6.82 8.64
C THR A 484 27.53 -6.70 7.93
N THR A 485 26.41 -7.02 8.59
CA THR A 485 25.08 -6.92 7.99
C THR A 485 24.61 -5.47 8.00
N VAL A 486 24.27 -4.95 6.82
CA VAL A 486 23.58 -3.67 6.66
C VAL A 486 22.07 -3.92 6.66
N CYS A 487 21.32 -3.13 7.42
CA CYS A 487 19.86 -3.15 7.43
C CYS A 487 19.30 -1.74 7.28
N LYS A 488 17.98 -1.66 7.16
CA LYS A 488 17.22 -0.42 7.07
C LYS A 488 16.56 -0.13 8.41
N ILE A 489 16.65 1.11 8.90
CA ILE A 489 15.96 1.56 10.11
C ILE A 489 14.97 2.68 9.78
N GLY A 490 13.70 2.47 10.12
CA GLY A 490 12.67 3.49 10.05
C GLY A 490 12.65 4.33 11.32
N LEU A 491 13.10 5.58 11.23
CA LEU A 491 13.15 6.50 12.39
C LEU A 491 11.79 7.17 12.67
N SER A 492 10.95 7.28 11.63
CA SER A 492 9.62 7.89 11.69
C SER A 492 8.51 6.85 11.81
N SER A 493 7.42 7.24 12.46
CA SER A 493 6.16 6.48 12.45
C SER A 493 5.36 6.65 11.16
N LEU A 494 5.78 7.53 10.24
CA LEU A 494 5.11 7.73 8.95
C LEU A 494 5.47 6.59 7.96
N PRO A 495 4.48 5.92 7.35
CA PRO A 495 4.68 4.67 6.63
C PRO A 495 5.52 4.81 5.36
N LEU A 496 5.49 5.96 4.68
CA LEU A 496 6.25 6.15 3.46
C LEU A 496 7.58 6.91 3.69
N ASP A 497 7.94 7.25 4.95
CA ASP A 497 9.23 7.90 5.22
C ASP A 497 10.38 6.96 4.84
N PRO A 498 11.40 7.44 4.10
CA PRO A 498 12.47 6.58 3.65
C PRO A 498 13.26 6.05 4.85
N PRO A 499 13.48 4.73 4.94
CA PRO A 499 14.33 4.17 5.99
C PRO A 499 15.80 4.45 5.69
N GLU A 500 16.59 4.64 6.74
CA GLU A 500 18.03 4.89 6.66
C GLU A 500 18.80 3.57 6.64
N ASN A 501 19.84 3.46 5.82
CA ASN A 501 20.73 2.30 5.84
C ASN A 501 21.71 2.43 7.01
N THR A 502 21.84 1.39 7.82
CA THR A 502 22.76 1.35 8.96
C THR A 502 23.28 -0.07 9.21
N SER A 503 24.33 -0.22 10.01
CA SER A 503 24.75 -1.55 10.46
C SER A 503 23.70 -2.16 11.39
N LEU A 504 23.50 -3.47 11.31
CA LEU A 504 22.53 -4.18 12.14
C LEU A 504 22.81 -3.96 13.64
N LEU A 505 24.08 -3.93 14.04
CA LEU A 505 24.47 -3.64 15.42
C LEU A 505 23.94 -2.27 15.88
N THR A 506 24.10 -1.25 15.05
CA THR A 506 23.62 0.11 15.33
C THR A 506 22.10 0.15 15.41
N ALA A 507 21.39 -0.54 14.51
CA ALA A 507 19.94 -0.64 14.57
C ALA A 507 19.45 -1.30 15.87
N LEU A 508 20.07 -2.42 16.26
CA LEU A 508 19.75 -3.12 17.51
C LEU A 508 20.01 -2.24 18.73
N TRP A 509 21.14 -1.52 18.75
CA TRP A 509 21.50 -0.63 19.85
C TRP A 509 20.54 0.56 19.96
N TYR A 510 20.16 1.14 18.82
CA TYR A 510 19.14 2.19 18.76
C TYR A 510 17.81 1.73 19.35
N CYS A 511 17.36 0.53 18.97
CA CYS A 511 16.09 -0.02 19.41
C CYS A 511 16.04 -0.35 20.92
N VAL A 512 17.17 -0.75 21.51
CA VAL A 512 17.23 -1.21 22.89
C VAL A 512 17.52 -0.06 23.87
N GLU A 513 18.39 0.88 23.51
CA GLU A 513 18.95 1.84 24.47
C GLU A 513 18.93 3.29 24.00
N LEU A 514 19.38 3.56 22.77
CA LEU A 514 19.70 4.95 22.38
C LEU A 514 18.47 5.81 22.20
N SER A 515 17.39 5.27 21.62
CA SER A 515 16.12 6.00 21.45
C SER A 515 15.64 6.58 22.78
N SER A 516 15.60 5.75 23.83
CA SER A 516 15.16 6.19 25.16
C SER A 516 16.08 7.26 25.78
N CYS A 517 17.39 7.19 25.49
CA CYS A 517 18.36 8.18 25.97
C CYS A 517 18.25 9.52 25.23
N ILE A 518 18.01 9.48 23.92
CA ILE A 518 17.96 10.67 23.05
C ILE A 518 16.75 11.55 23.38
N PHE A 519 15.61 10.91 23.71
CA PHE A 519 14.33 11.60 23.92
C PHE A 519 13.93 11.75 25.39
N LYS A 520 14.79 11.33 26.33
CA LYS A 520 14.51 11.34 27.78
C LYS A 520 14.02 12.69 28.30
N ASP A 521 14.61 13.77 27.81
CA ASP A 521 14.34 15.14 28.22
C ASP A 521 13.53 15.93 27.16
N ASP A 522 12.95 15.21 26.18
CA ASP A 522 12.24 15.79 25.03
C ASP A 522 10.91 15.06 24.73
N PRO A 523 9.91 15.19 25.64
CA PRO A 523 8.64 14.46 25.52
C PRO A 523 7.80 14.88 24.31
N GLN A 524 8.04 16.07 23.75
CA GLN A 524 7.33 16.55 22.57
C GLN A 524 7.84 15.86 21.31
N HIS A 525 9.16 15.80 21.10
CA HIS A 525 9.72 15.11 19.92
C HIS A 525 9.65 13.58 20.06
N PHE A 526 9.64 13.07 21.29
CA PHE A 526 9.40 11.66 21.57
C PHE A 526 8.07 11.15 20.98
N MET A 527 7.08 12.03 20.80
CA MET A 527 5.80 11.66 20.17
C MET A 527 5.91 11.27 18.69
N TYR A 528 7.02 11.59 18.02
CA TYR A 528 7.23 11.27 16.62
C TYR A 528 8.24 10.12 16.42
N GLU A 529 8.82 9.64 17.53
CA GLU A 529 9.74 8.52 17.54
C GLU A 529 8.96 7.21 17.43
N ARG A 530 9.33 6.36 16.46
CA ARG A 530 8.58 5.15 16.13
C ARG A 530 8.56 4.13 17.28
N LEU A 531 9.66 3.99 18.01
CA LEU A 531 9.85 2.99 19.06
C LEU A 531 9.27 3.41 20.42
N ARG A 532 8.67 4.61 20.53
CA ARG A 532 8.06 5.13 21.75
C ARG A 532 7.00 4.20 22.32
N MET A 533 6.30 3.48 21.44
CA MET A 533 5.29 2.49 21.81
C MET A 533 5.87 1.27 22.55
N HIS A 534 7.20 1.12 22.55
CA HIS A 534 7.96 0.09 23.26
C HIS A 534 8.77 0.64 24.43
N TYR A 535 8.60 1.92 24.75
CA TYR A 535 9.24 2.59 25.87
C TYR A 535 8.68 2.07 27.20
N GLY A 536 9.49 1.28 27.89
CA GLY A 536 9.08 0.48 29.05
C GLY A 536 9.55 -0.96 28.94
N VAL A 537 9.46 -1.57 27.75
CA VAL A 537 10.07 -2.88 27.46
C VAL A 537 11.59 -2.77 27.50
N ALA A 538 12.13 -1.68 26.95
CA ALA A 538 13.55 -1.33 27.04
C ALA A 538 14.03 -1.10 28.49
N TYR A 539 13.20 -0.49 29.34
CA TYR A 539 13.51 -0.22 30.75
C TYR A 539 13.52 -1.48 31.63
N CYS A 540 12.77 -2.51 31.26
CA CYS A 540 12.79 -3.83 31.90
C CYS A 540 13.81 -4.79 31.25
N ASN A 541 14.55 -4.34 30.24
CA ASN A 541 15.52 -5.16 29.53
C ASN A 541 16.86 -5.14 30.29
N PRO A 542 17.46 -6.29 30.63
CA PRO A 542 18.71 -6.35 31.42
C PRO A 542 19.95 -5.85 30.68
N PHE A 543 19.81 -5.20 29.52
CA PHE A 543 20.90 -4.58 28.75
C PHE A 543 21.46 -3.31 29.40
N LYS A 544 21.66 -3.30 30.73
CA LYS A 544 22.64 -2.42 31.34
C LYS A 544 24.01 -2.81 30.79
N SER A 545 24.41 -2.15 29.71
CA SER A 545 25.79 -1.90 29.27
C SER A 545 26.82 -2.90 29.81
N ASN A 546 26.85 -4.12 29.27
CA ASN A 546 28.04 -4.97 29.09
C ASN A 546 27.74 -6.36 28.48
N GLU A 547 26.52 -6.88 28.56
CA GLU A 547 26.27 -8.30 28.20
C GLU A 547 26.14 -8.63 26.71
N MET A 548 25.96 -7.65 25.81
CA MET A 548 26.10 -7.93 24.36
C MET A 548 27.56 -8.32 24.00
N PHE A 549 28.49 -8.15 24.95
CA PHE A 549 29.88 -8.60 24.92
C PHE A 549 30.18 -9.84 25.78
N THR A 550 29.26 -10.34 26.62
CA THR A 550 29.40 -11.59 27.38
C THR A 550 28.04 -12.15 27.81
N HIS A 551 27.60 -13.29 27.22
CA HIS A 551 26.52 -14.27 27.60
C HIS A 551 25.27 -13.71 28.37
N THR A 552 23.98 -13.94 28.04
CA THR A 552 23.26 -15.23 27.88
C THR A 552 21.74 -15.03 27.55
N GLN A 553 21.14 -16.12 27.06
CA GLN A 553 19.76 -16.63 26.81
C GLN A 553 18.36 -16.03 27.16
N HIS A 554 18.09 -14.79 27.61
CA HIS A 554 16.66 -14.41 27.91
C HIS A 554 15.99 -13.27 27.12
N THR A 555 16.56 -12.80 26.01
CA THR A 555 16.21 -11.50 25.41
C THR A 555 15.43 -11.53 24.09
N THR A 556 15.12 -12.70 23.52
CA THR A 556 14.64 -12.75 22.14
C THR A 556 13.20 -12.26 21.94
N ARG A 557 12.31 -12.37 22.94
CA ARG A 557 10.90 -11.97 22.80
C ARG A 557 10.72 -10.45 22.83
N ALA A 558 11.49 -9.74 23.66
CA ALA A 558 11.46 -8.27 23.74
C ALA A 558 12.13 -7.60 22.53
N LEU A 559 13.26 -8.15 22.07
CA LEU A 559 13.91 -7.69 20.83
C LEU A 559 13.03 -7.97 19.60
N ALA A 560 12.44 -9.17 19.51
CA ALA A 560 11.53 -9.50 18.42
C ALA A 560 10.26 -8.63 18.44
N HIS A 561 9.67 -8.38 19.62
CA HIS A 561 8.54 -7.43 19.73
C HIS A 561 8.92 -6.01 19.31
N ALA A 562 10.06 -5.47 19.76
CA ALA A 562 10.49 -4.12 19.40
C ALA A 562 10.87 -3.97 17.92
N LEU A 563 11.46 -5.02 17.31
CA LEU A 563 11.83 -5.03 15.89
C LEU A 563 10.64 -5.29 14.97
N ALA A 564 9.65 -6.06 15.41
CA ALA A 564 8.54 -6.47 14.55
C ALA A 564 7.24 -5.67 14.70
N HIS A 565 6.93 -5.17 15.90
CA HIS A 565 5.85 -4.19 16.06
C HIS A 565 6.26 -2.80 15.60
N SER A 566 7.52 -2.62 15.19
CA SER A 566 7.87 -1.50 14.33
C SER A 566 7.03 -1.51 13.06
N HIS A 567 6.54 -2.66 12.55
CA HIS A 567 5.68 -2.74 11.35
C HIS A 567 4.31 -3.41 11.55
N THR A 568 3.95 -3.85 12.77
CA THR A 568 2.66 -4.50 13.06
C THR A 568 2.15 -4.13 14.44
N ASP A 569 1.43 -3.01 14.60
CA ASP A 569 0.36 -2.85 15.63
C ASP A 569 -0.24 -1.42 15.64
N ILE A 570 -1.30 -1.20 14.86
CA ILE A 570 -2.49 -0.48 15.33
C ILE A 570 -3.63 -1.49 15.46
N THR A 571 -3.42 -2.56 16.23
CA THR A 571 -4.51 -3.49 16.57
C THR A 571 -4.45 -3.95 18.02
N ARG A 572 -4.84 -3.07 18.95
CA ARG A 572 -5.54 -3.45 20.20
C ARG A 572 -5.99 -2.23 21.00
N GLY A 573 -7.31 -2.06 21.08
CA GLY A 573 -7.95 -1.07 21.94
C GLY A 573 -9.47 -1.09 21.81
N ASN A 574 -10.10 -2.22 22.10
CA ASN A 574 -11.53 -2.27 22.45
C ASN A 574 -11.65 -2.94 23.82
N GLY A 575 -11.85 -2.08 24.81
CA GLY A 575 -12.45 -2.33 26.11
C GLY A 575 -13.14 -1.03 26.48
#